data_AF-A0A1Y1Q4U3-F1
#
_entry.id   AF-A0A1Y1Q4U3-F1
#
_cell.length_a   1.000
_cell.length_b   1.000
_cell.length_c   1.000
_cell.angle_alpha   90.00
_cell.angle_beta   90.00
_cell.angle_gamma   90.00
#
_symmetry.space_group_name_H-M   'P 1'
#
loop_
_entity.id
_entity.type
_entity.pdbx_description
1 polymer ?
#
loop_
_entity_poly.entity_id
_entity_poly.type
_entity_poly.pdbx_seq_one_letter_code
_entity_poly.pdbx_strand_id
1 'polypeptide(L)'
;MNYLISTAEPTIMNIELVPFVKQLQVQWQPVEIRPIDHPQRAYSLEWIILQNQFRLEGRLERNGQSVVLDGQLPDCAQFALWLRTLIDPQYKLFFYDQGYSADIELREGTTATEIINRFSRWPTSELPVFQLPFPPPKNLRPTAMPPYASQLPGVVAI
;
A
#
# COMPACT_ATOMS: atom_id res chain seq x y z
N MET A 1 -0.08 -5.82 -1.88
CA MET A 1 1.21 -5.09 -1.96
C MET A 1 1.80 -5.13 -0.57
N ASN A 2 3.12 -5.33 -0.44
CA ASN A 2 3.71 -5.54 0.88
C ASN A 2 4.16 -4.22 1.53
N TYR A 3 3.87 -4.09 2.82
CA TYR A 3 4.31 -3.00 3.67
C TYR A 3 4.97 -3.56 4.93
N LEU A 4 5.89 -2.80 5.50
CA LEU A 4 6.61 -3.17 6.71
C LEU A 4 6.39 -2.10 7.78
N ILE A 5 6.15 -2.52 9.00
CA ILE A 5 6.17 -1.67 10.18
C ILE A 5 7.30 -2.14 11.08
N SER A 6 8.25 -1.26 11.36
CA SER A 6 9.36 -1.54 12.28
C SER A 6 9.92 -0.24 12.86
N THR A 7 10.79 -0.38 13.85
CA THR A 7 11.71 0.71 14.20
C THR A 7 12.74 0.91 13.08
N ALA A 8 13.32 2.10 12.97
CA ALA A 8 14.38 2.39 11.99
C ALA A 8 15.69 1.66 12.29
N GLU A 9 15.96 1.45 13.58
CA GLU A 9 17.10 0.69 14.10
C GLU A 9 16.60 -0.40 15.05
N PRO A 10 17.33 -1.51 15.23
CA PRO A 10 16.99 -2.51 16.23
C PRO A 10 16.92 -1.90 17.63
N THR A 11 15.84 -2.19 18.37
CA THR A 11 15.66 -1.68 19.74
C THR A 11 15.33 -2.82 20.70
N ILE A 12 15.13 -2.48 21.98
CA ILE A 12 14.61 -3.43 22.98
C ILE A 12 13.08 -3.58 22.91
N MET A 13 12.39 -2.81 22.06
CA MET A 13 10.93 -2.92 21.85
C MET A 13 10.59 -4.35 21.43
N ASN A 14 9.57 -4.96 21.99
CA ASN A 14 9.18 -6.31 21.59
C ASN A 14 7.65 -6.41 21.58
N ILE A 15 7.09 -6.81 20.44
CA ILE A 15 5.67 -7.11 20.32
C ILE A 15 5.46 -8.51 20.90
N GLU A 16 4.98 -8.58 22.14
CA GLU A 16 4.67 -9.85 22.79
C GLU A 16 3.49 -10.55 22.10
N LEU A 17 3.73 -11.80 21.69
CA LEU A 17 2.78 -12.58 20.88
C LEU A 17 1.40 -12.72 21.55
N VAL A 18 1.37 -13.10 22.83
CA VAL A 18 0.11 -13.41 23.54
C VAL A 18 -0.77 -12.15 23.72
N PRO A 19 -0.25 -11.03 24.26
CA PRO A 19 -0.99 -9.77 24.30
C PRO A 19 -1.41 -9.29 22.91
N PHE A 20 -0.52 -9.39 21.91
CA PHE A 20 -0.80 -8.95 20.55
C PHE A 20 -1.98 -9.71 19.93
N VAL A 21 -1.97 -11.04 20.00
CA VAL A 21 -3.09 -11.88 19.51
C VAL A 21 -4.40 -11.51 20.17
N LYS A 22 -4.39 -11.27 21.50
CA LYS A 22 -5.60 -10.86 22.22
C LYS A 22 -6.14 -9.52 21.72
N GLN A 23 -5.28 -8.52 21.53
CA GLN A 23 -5.70 -7.22 20.99
C GLN A 23 -6.19 -7.33 19.55
N LEU A 24 -5.54 -8.16 18.74
CA LEU A 24 -5.92 -8.42 17.35
C LEU A 24 -7.34 -9.01 17.27
N GLN A 25 -7.65 -9.99 18.13
CA GLN A 25 -8.98 -10.59 18.22
C GLN A 25 -10.06 -9.64 18.75
N VAL A 26 -9.71 -8.69 19.62
CA VAL A 26 -10.67 -7.70 20.14
C VAL A 26 -11.01 -6.68 19.06
N GLN A 27 -10.00 -6.19 18.34
CA GLN A 27 -10.20 -5.09 17.40
C GLN A 27 -10.72 -5.54 16.03
N TRP A 28 -10.29 -6.69 15.51
CA TRP A 28 -10.41 -7.04 14.09
C TRP A 28 -11.27 -8.28 13.82
N GLN A 29 -12.51 -8.35 14.31
CA GLN A 29 -13.37 -9.54 14.10
C GLN A 29 -14.17 -9.48 12.78
N PRO A 30 -14.18 -10.53 11.94
CA PRO A 30 -13.49 -11.80 12.10
C PRO A 30 -12.01 -11.75 11.67
N VAL A 31 -11.16 -12.45 12.42
CA VAL A 31 -9.74 -12.65 12.09
C VAL A 31 -9.36 -14.11 12.22
N GLU A 32 -8.68 -14.63 11.22
CA GLU A 32 -8.06 -15.94 11.25
C GLU A 32 -6.62 -15.79 11.74
N ILE A 33 -6.23 -16.54 12.78
CA ILE A 33 -4.90 -16.44 13.40
C ILE A 33 -4.22 -17.81 13.31
N ARG A 34 -2.98 -17.81 12.84
CA ARG A 34 -2.15 -19.01 12.63
C ARG A 34 -0.80 -18.82 13.32
N PRO A 35 -0.62 -19.33 14.54
CA PRO A 35 0.69 -19.35 15.20
C PRO A 35 1.69 -20.21 14.41
N ILE A 36 2.96 -19.81 14.39
CA ILE A 36 4.06 -20.57 13.79
C ILE A 36 5.02 -21.00 14.90
N ASP A 37 4.98 -22.27 15.25
CA ASP A 37 5.84 -22.82 16.33
C ASP A 37 7.22 -23.27 15.84
N HIS A 38 7.46 -23.30 14.52
CA HIS A 38 8.71 -23.83 13.98
C HIS A 38 9.87 -22.83 14.14
N PRO A 39 10.92 -23.14 14.94
CA PRO A 39 11.94 -22.16 15.35
C PRO A 39 12.82 -21.66 14.20
N GLN A 40 12.92 -22.42 13.10
CA GLN A 40 13.67 -22.02 11.90
C GLN A 40 12.92 -21.02 11.00
N ARG A 41 11.65 -20.72 11.29
CA ARG A 41 10.85 -19.78 10.50
C ARG A 41 11.09 -18.36 11.02
N ALA A 42 11.25 -17.42 10.09
CA ALA A 42 11.43 -16.00 10.39
C ALA A 42 10.24 -15.37 11.13
N TYR A 43 9.04 -15.94 10.97
CA TYR A 43 7.80 -15.43 11.58
C TYR A 43 7.34 -16.33 12.73
N SER A 44 6.70 -15.71 13.72
CA SER A 44 6.04 -16.37 14.87
C SER A 44 4.52 -16.44 14.72
N LEU A 45 3.93 -15.59 13.89
CA LEU A 45 2.48 -15.47 13.71
C LEU A 45 2.14 -15.05 12.28
N GLU A 46 1.07 -15.61 11.74
CA GLU A 46 0.36 -15.09 10.57
C GLU A 46 -1.11 -14.85 10.95
N TRP A 47 -1.72 -13.83 10.35
CA TRP A 47 -3.15 -13.58 10.49
C TRP A 47 -3.77 -13.07 9.19
N ILE A 48 -5.06 -13.26 9.05
CA ILE A 48 -5.85 -12.80 7.91
C ILE A 48 -7.13 -12.15 8.44
N ILE A 49 -7.34 -10.88 8.10
CA ILE A 49 -8.56 -10.14 8.41
C ILE A 49 -9.37 -10.03 7.13
N LEU A 50 -10.61 -10.52 7.17
CA LEU A 50 -11.58 -10.46 6.07
C LEU A 50 -12.87 -9.83 6.58
N GLN A 51 -13.02 -8.53 6.35
CA GLN A 51 -14.18 -7.74 6.77
C GLN A 51 -14.76 -7.00 5.57
N ASN A 52 -15.84 -7.50 4.97
CA ASN A 52 -16.48 -6.90 3.78
C ASN A 52 -15.48 -6.66 2.63
N GLN A 53 -15.09 -5.39 2.41
CA GLN A 53 -14.11 -4.97 1.39
C GLN A 53 -12.68 -4.86 1.93
N PHE A 54 -12.50 -4.94 3.25
CA PHE A 54 -11.21 -4.92 3.92
C PHE A 54 -10.58 -6.32 3.85
N ARG A 55 -9.39 -6.39 3.24
CA ARG A 55 -8.60 -7.62 3.19
C ARG A 55 -7.16 -7.30 3.52
N LEU A 56 -6.71 -7.83 4.65
CA LEU A 56 -5.36 -7.65 5.14
C LEU A 56 -4.80 -8.97 5.65
N GLU A 57 -3.66 -9.36 5.10
CA GLU A 57 -2.84 -10.45 5.60
C GLU A 57 -1.67 -9.85 6.34
N GLY A 58 -1.31 -10.40 7.50
CA GLY A 58 -0.23 -9.87 8.31
C GLY A 58 0.61 -10.96 8.93
N ARG A 59 1.88 -10.63 9.19
CA ARG A 59 2.88 -11.54 9.77
C ARG A 59 3.70 -10.80 10.81
N LEU A 60 3.95 -11.44 11.94
CA LEU A 60 4.82 -10.94 13.00
C LEU A 60 6.16 -11.67 12.93
N GLU A 61 7.25 -10.91 12.86
CA GLU A 61 8.59 -11.49 12.92
C GLU A 61 8.85 -12.13 14.29
N ARG A 62 9.63 -13.23 14.30
CA ARG A 62 9.86 -14.02 15.51
C ARG A 62 10.57 -13.24 16.63
N ASN A 63 11.36 -12.24 16.28
CA ASN A 63 12.02 -11.33 17.23
C ASN A 63 11.05 -10.27 17.81
N GLY A 64 9.81 -10.19 17.32
CA GLY A 64 8.79 -9.21 17.70
C GLY A 64 9.13 -7.76 17.36
N GLN A 65 10.10 -7.51 16.49
CA GLN A 65 10.54 -6.16 16.11
C GLN A 65 9.77 -5.58 14.94
N SER A 66 9.19 -6.44 14.09
CA SER A 66 8.60 -6.02 12.83
C SER A 66 7.32 -6.77 12.47
N VAL A 67 6.44 -6.04 11.78
CA VAL A 67 5.18 -6.55 11.25
C VAL A 67 5.16 -6.33 9.74
N VAL A 68 4.93 -7.40 8.99
CA VAL A 68 4.76 -7.37 7.54
C VAL A 68 3.27 -7.44 7.24
N LEU A 69 2.79 -6.55 6.36
CA LEU A 69 1.42 -6.47 5.91
C LEU A 69 1.34 -6.71 4.40
N ASP A 70 0.36 -7.49 3.95
CA ASP A 70 -0.05 -7.57 2.54
C ASP A 70 -1.52 -7.23 2.42
N GLY A 71 -1.81 -6.17 1.67
CA GLY A 71 -3.17 -5.73 1.43
C GLY A 71 -3.24 -4.49 0.56
N GLN A 72 -4.40 -3.85 0.59
CA GLN A 72 -4.60 -2.51 0.03
C GLN A 72 -3.97 -1.46 0.95
N LEU A 73 -3.45 -0.37 0.37
CA LEU A 73 -2.79 0.70 1.13
C LEU A 73 -3.69 1.29 2.24
N PRO A 74 -4.99 1.58 2.01
CA PRO A 74 -5.86 2.10 3.07
C PRO A 74 -6.00 1.13 4.24
N ASP A 75 -6.15 -0.16 3.95
CA ASP A 75 -6.30 -1.21 4.96
C ASP A 75 -5.02 -1.34 5.81
N CYS A 76 -3.86 -1.33 5.13
CA CYS A 76 -2.55 -1.36 5.77
C CYS A 76 -2.29 -0.11 6.62
N ALA A 77 -2.68 1.07 6.15
CA ALA A 77 -2.55 2.33 6.88
C ALA A 77 -3.42 2.33 8.15
N GLN A 78 -4.66 1.86 8.06
CA GLN A 78 -5.55 1.75 9.22
C GLN A 78 -4.99 0.77 10.27
N PHE A 79 -4.46 -0.37 9.82
CA PHE A 79 -3.80 -1.32 10.73
C PHE A 79 -2.54 -0.73 11.36
N ALA A 80 -1.73 0.00 10.61
CA ALA A 80 -0.50 0.62 11.11
C ALA A 80 -0.77 1.62 12.24
N LEU A 81 -1.81 2.45 12.08
CA LEU A 81 -2.23 3.39 13.11
C LEU A 81 -2.74 2.68 14.36
N TRP A 82 -3.52 1.61 14.20
CA TRP A 82 -3.94 0.79 15.33
C TRP A 82 -2.73 0.17 16.06
N LEU A 83 -1.79 -0.45 15.33
CA LEU A 83 -0.58 -1.02 15.92
C LEU A 83 0.21 0.03 16.70
N ARG A 84 0.28 1.26 16.18
CA ARG A 84 0.96 2.37 16.85
C ARG A 84 0.39 2.68 18.23
N THR A 85 -0.92 2.46 18.45
CA THR A 85 -1.57 2.65 19.76
C THR A 85 -1.18 1.60 20.80
N LEU A 86 -0.70 0.44 20.38
CA LEU A 86 -0.30 -0.66 21.28
C LEU A 86 1.15 -0.53 21.75
N ILE A 87 1.97 0.21 21.00
CA ILE A 87 3.41 0.31 21.23
C ILE A 87 3.71 1.61 21.97
N ASP A 88 4.59 1.53 22.98
CA ASP A 88 5.01 2.67 23.78
C ASP A 88 5.53 3.81 22.90
N PRO A 89 5.06 5.06 23.09
CA PRO A 89 5.48 6.17 22.28
C PRO A 89 6.95 6.52 22.26
N GLN A 90 7.74 6.04 23.23
CA GLN A 90 9.20 6.20 23.21
C GLN A 90 9.85 5.52 22.00
N TYR A 91 9.22 4.49 21.43
CA TYR A 91 9.71 3.78 20.24
C TYR A 91 9.19 4.42 18.97
N LYS A 92 10.12 4.88 18.12
CA LYS A 92 9.79 5.45 16.81
C LYS A 92 9.49 4.34 15.82
N LEU A 93 8.21 4.20 15.46
CA LEU A 93 7.77 3.26 14.44
C LEU A 93 7.66 3.95 13.09
N PHE A 94 8.03 3.23 12.06
CA PHE A 94 7.94 3.68 10.68
C PHE A 94 7.12 2.68 9.87
N PHE A 95 6.38 3.19 8.91
CA PHE A 95 5.70 2.42 7.89
C PHE A 95 6.47 2.57 6.57
N TYR A 96 6.85 1.45 5.98
CA TYR A 96 7.66 1.37 4.76
C TYR A 96 6.90 0.64 3.65
N ASP A 97 7.18 1.00 2.39
CA ASP A 97 6.82 0.15 1.27
C ASP A 97 7.85 -0.97 1.05
N GLN A 98 7.47 -2.03 0.33
CA GLN A 98 8.35 -3.15 0.02
C GLN A 98 9.69 -2.74 -0.62
N GLY A 99 9.71 -1.62 -1.35
CA GLY A 99 10.90 -1.11 -2.02
C GLY A 99 11.77 -0.19 -1.18
N TYR A 100 11.40 0.11 0.08
CA TYR A 100 12.01 1.16 0.91
C TYR A 100 12.19 2.49 0.14
N SER A 101 11.29 2.74 -0.81
CA SER A 101 11.30 3.93 -1.65
C SER A 101 10.61 5.09 -0.97
N ALA A 102 9.74 4.79 0.00
CA ALA A 102 9.15 5.78 0.89
C ALA A 102 8.98 5.20 2.30
N ASP A 103 9.05 6.10 3.27
CA ASP A 103 8.78 5.84 4.67
C ASP A 103 7.98 7.01 5.27
N ILE A 104 7.28 6.72 6.36
CA ILE A 104 6.64 7.70 7.23
C ILE A 104 6.71 7.24 8.68
N GLU A 105 7.07 8.15 9.58
CA GLU A 105 7.02 7.88 11.02
C GLU A 105 5.56 7.87 11.50
N LEU A 106 5.18 6.84 12.24
CA LEU A 106 3.89 6.71 12.89
C LEU A 106 3.95 7.45 14.24
N ARG A 107 3.46 8.69 14.27
CA ARG A 107 3.42 9.53 15.47
C ARG A 107 1.99 9.66 16.00
N GLU A 108 1.87 10.18 17.21
CA GLU A 108 0.58 10.65 17.69
C GLU A 108 0.08 11.78 16.77
N GLY A 109 -1.10 11.59 16.18
CA GLY A 109 -1.68 12.51 15.20
C GLY A 109 -1.42 12.17 13.74
N THR A 110 -0.56 11.19 13.42
CA THR A 110 -0.44 10.69 12.03
C THR A 110 -1.78 10.12 11.58
N THR A 111 -2.22 10.50 10.37
CA THR A 111 -3.52 10.10 9.84
C THR A 111 -3.40 9.07 8.72
N ALA A 112 -4.46 8.31 8.46
CA ALA A 112 -4.46 7.31 7.38
C ALA A 112 -4.29 7.99 6.02
N THR A 113 -4.91 9.17 5.84
CA THR A 113 -4.76 9.99 4.63
C THR A 113 -3.32 10.43 4.40
N GLU A 114 -2.60 10.80 5.46
CA GLU A 114 -1.19 11.17 5.35
C GLU A 114 -0.32 10.01 4.87
N ILE A 115 -0.54 8.80 5.43
CA ILE A 115 0.12 7.58 4.96
C ILE A 115 -0.25 7.33 3.50
N ILE A 116 -1.55 7.32 3.15
CA ILE A 116 -1.99 7.06 1.78
C ILE A 116 -1.35 8.04 0.79
N ASN A 117 -1.31 9.33 1.11
CA ASN A 117 -0.72 10.37 0.26
C ASN A 117 0.79 10.17 0.07
N ARG A 118 1.49 9.74 1.12
CA ARG A 118 2.93 9.47 1.07
C ARG A 118 3.29 8.34 0.11
N PHE A 119 2.46 7.29 0.06
CA PHE A 119 2.70 6.08 -0.73
C PHE A 119 1.97 6.07 -2.08
N SER A 120 1.03 6.98 -2.28
CA SER A 120 0.42 7.20 -3.59
C SER A 120 1.46 7.86 -4.50
N ARG A 121 2.02 7.10 -5.45
CA ARG A 121 2.85 7.65 -6.53
C ARG A 121 1.97 8.61 -7.34
N TRP A 122 2.02 9.89 -7.00
CA TRP A 122 1.25 11.03 -7.53
C TRP A 122 -0.22 11.16 -7.08
N PRO A 123 -0.69 12.41 -6.84
CA PRO A 123 -2.10 12.71 -6.80
C PRO A 123 -2.65 12.64 -8.23
N THR A 124 -3.57 11.73 -8.50
CA THR A 124 -4.50 11.93 -9.62
C THR A 124 -5.52 12.97 -9.18
N SER A 125 -5.13 14.25 -9.24
CA SER A 125 -5.96 15.46 -9.38
C SER A 125 -5.14 16.64 -8.83
N GLU A 126 -5.08 17.73 -9.59
CA GLU A 126 -4.26 18.93 -9.34
C GLU A 126 -2.77 18.81 -9.72
N LEU A 127 -2.51 18.42 -10.97
CA LEU A 127 -1.46 19.16 -11.67
C LEU A 127 -1.89 20.64 -11.68
N PRO A 128 -1.03 21.61 -11.30
CA PRO A 128 -1.28 22.98 -11.71
C PRO A 128 -1.42 22.94 -13.22
N VAL A 129 -2.52 23.49 -13.74
CA VAL A 129 -2.59 23.83 -15.15
C VAL A 129 -1.36 24.71 -15.38
N PHE A 130 -0.30 24.15 -15.97
CA PHE A 130 0.69 24.96 -16.63
C PHE A 130 -0.10 25.73 -17.68
N GLN A 131 -0.46 26.97 -17.36
CA GLN A 131 -0.85 27.92 -18.36
C GLN A 131 0.35 27.98 -19.30
N LEU A 132 0.25 27.25 -20.41
CA LEU A 132 1.12 27.50 -21.54
C LEU A 132 1.05 29.01 -21.79
N PRO A 133 2.18 29.73 -21.90
CA PRO A 133 2.18 31.18 -22.12
C PRO A 133 1.52 31.60 -23.44
N PHE A 134 0.99 30.66 -24.21
CA PHE A 134 0.36 30.89 -25.49
C PHE A 134 -0.94 30.08 -25.61
N PRO A 135 -2.05 30.69 -26.01
CA PRO A 135 -3.24 29.94 -26.41
C PRO A 135 -2.90 29.04 -27.62
N PRO A 136 -3.48 27.83 -27.72
CA PRO A 136 -3.32 27.01 -28.91
C PRO A 136 -3.80 27.78 -30.14
N PRO A 137 -3.11 27.68 -31.29
CA PRO A 137 -3.51 28.37 -32.49
C PRO A 137 -4.93 27.97 -32.86
N LYS A 138 -5.84 28.96 -32.87
CA LYS A 138 -7.17 28.83 -33.48
C LYS A 138 -6.92 28.56 -34.96
N ASN A 139 -7.09 27.30 -35.38
CA ASN A 139 -7.23 26.80 -36.77
C ASN A 139 -6.33 25.59 -37.05
N LEU A 140 -6.70 24.44 -36.52
CA LEU A 140 -6.48 23.17 -37.22
C LEU A 140 -7.86 22.54 -37.39
N ARG A 141 -8.48 22.83 -38.54
CA ARG A 141 -9.62 22.01 -39.01
C ARG A 141 -9.09 20.59 -39.19
N PRO A 142 -9.82 19.55 -38.78
CA PRO A 142 -9.49 18.19 -39.22
C PRO A 142 -9.56 18.16 -40.74
N THR A 143 -8.44 17.97 -41.41
CA THR A 143 -8.43 17.59 -42.82
C THR A 143 -9.15 16.25 -42.91
N ALA A 144 -10.34 16.26 -43.53
CA ALA A 144 -11.08 15.06 -43.83
C ALA A 144 -10.18 14.07 -44.57
N MET A 145 -10.12 12.83 -44.08
CA MET A 145 -9.54 11.73 -44.86
C MET A 145 -10.34 11.57 -46.16
N PRO A 146 -9.68 11.36 -47.30
CA PRO A 146 -10.39 11.03 -48.53
C PRO A 146 -11.07 9.66 -48.39
N PRO A 147 -12.25 9.46 -49.00
CA PRO A 147 -12.94 8.17 -48.97
C PRO A 147 -12.11 7.13 -49.74
N TYR A 148 -11.87 5.97 -49.11
CA TYR A 148 -11.28 4.82 -49.76
C TYR A 148 -12.27 4.32 -50.83
N ALA A 149 -12.02 4.68 -52.08
CA ALA A 149 -12.78 4.19 -53.23
C ALA A 149 -12.31 2.78 -53.58
N SER A 150 -13.26 1.85 -53.55
CA SER A 150 -13.14 0.48 -54.05
C SER A 150 -12.78 0.46 -55.53
N GLN A 151 -11.64 -0.12 -55.92
CA GLN A 151 -11.42 -0.66 -57.28
C GLN A 151 -10.49 -1.88 -57.23
N LEU A 152 -11.07 -3.06 -57.45
CA LEU A 152 -10.39 -4.19 -58.13
C LEU A 152 -10.29 -3.83 -59.62
N PRO A 153 -9.18 -4.20 -60.29
CA PRO A 153 -9.25 -5.25 -61.31
C PRO A 153 -8.05 -6.21 -61.15
N GLY A 154 -8.17 -7.51 -61.40
CA GLY A 154 -8.33 -8.09 -62.73
C GLY A 154 -7.11 -8.98 -63.01
N VAL A 155 -7.36 -10.28 -63.10
CA VAL A 155 -6.44 -11.37 -63.46
C VAL A 155 -5.65 -11.09 -64.73
N VAL A 156 -4.33 -11.37 -64.77
CA VAL A 156 -3.64 -12.02 -65.91
C VAL A 156 -2.44 -12.83 -65.40
N ALA A 157 -2.34 -14.06 -65.91
CA ALA A 157 -1.33 -15.08 -65.68
C ALA A 157 0.05 -14.74 -66.27
N ILE A 158 1.12 -15.27 -65.67
CA ILE A 158 2.16 -16.12 -66.32
C ILE A 158 2.68 -17.10 -65.26
#